data_AF-A0A2H0P0S8-F1
#
_entry.id   AF-A0A2H0P0S8-F1
#
_cell.length_a   1.000
_cell.length_b   1.000
_cell.length_c   1.000
_cell.angle_alpha   90.00
_cell.angle_beta   90.00
_cell.angle_gamma   90.00
#
_symmetry.space_group_name_H-M   'P 1'
#
loop_
_entity.id
_entity.type
_entity.pdbx_description
1 polymer ?
#
loop_
_entity_poly.entity_id
_entity_poly.type
_entity_poly.pdbx_seq_one_letter_code
_entity_poly.pdbx_strand_id
1 'polypeptide(L)' 'HLAHIGHPVMGDSEFDRKGVPAAPRLMLHAYRIAFEHPFTGRPARFEAAPPADFQKFWKGLK' A
#
# COMPACT_ATOMS: atom_id res chain seq x y z
N HIS A 1 6.02 -12.19 -0.73
CA HIS A 1 7.22 -11.50 -0.23
C HIS A 1 7.11 -11.11 1.23
N LEU A 2 6.38 -10.04 1.57
CA LEU A 2 6.27 -9.53 2.94
C LEU A 2 5.71 -10.56 3.93
N ALA A 3 4.60 -11.22 3.59
CA ALA A 3 4.05 -12.32 4.40
C ALA A 3 5.04 -13.48 4.58
N HIS A 4 5.78 -13.84 3.52
CA HIS A 4 6.75 -14.94 3.54
C HIS A 4 7.91 -14.70 4.51
N ILE A 5 8.37 -13.46 4.66
CA ILE A 5 9.40 -13.09 5.64
C ILE A 5 8.83 -12.79 7.03
N GLY A 6 7.57 -13.13 7.29
CA GLY A 6 6.95 -12.96 8.60
C GLY A 6 6.32 -11.59 8.86
N HIS A 7 6.23 -10.70 7.87
CA HIS A 7 5.69 -9.34 8.01
C HIS A 7 4.57 -9.08 7.00
N PRO A 8 3.39 -9.71 7.12
CA PRO A 8 2.29 -9.50 6.18
C PRO A 8 1.80 -8.04 6.16
N VAL A 9 1.20 -7.64 5.04
CA VAL A 9 0.57 -6.32 4.92
C VAL A 9 -0.69 -6.30 5.78
N MET A 10 -0.96 -5.20 6.48
CA MET A 10 -2.17 -5.07 7.29
C MET A 10 -3.44 -5.04 6.43
N GLY A 11 -4.48 -5.75 6.86
CA GLY A 11 -5.74 -5.88 6.13
C GLY A 11 -5.66 -6.86 4.95
N ASP A 12 -4.65 -7.71 4.93
CA ASP A 12 -4.53 -8.83 3.99
C ASP A 12 -5.27 -10.04 4.55
N SER A 13 -6.47 -10.31 4.05
CA SER A 13 -7.36 -11.35 4.58
C SER A 13 -6.79 -12.77 4.47
N GLU A 14 -5.86 -13.02 3.55
CA GLU A 14 -5.22 -14.34 3.41
C GLU A 14 -4.14 -14.57 4.48
N PHE A 15 -3.55 -13.49 5.00
CA PHE A 15 -2.44 -13.53 5.95
C PHE A 15 -2.75 -12.85 7.29
N ASP A 16 -4.03 -12.58 7.56
CA ASP A 16 -4.48 -11.97 8.80
C ASP A 16 -4.06 -12.82 10.00
N ARG A 17 -3.52 -12.15 11.02
CA ARG A 17 -3.01 -12.79 12.24
C ARG A 17 -3.83 -12.35 13.43
N LYS A 18 -4.12 -13.30 14.33
CA LYS A 18 -4.74 -13.01 15.63
C LYS A 18 -3.87 -12.00 16.39
N GLY A 19 -4.49 -10.97 16.96
CA GLY A 19 -3.82 -9.94 17.75
C GLY A 19 -3.28 -8.75 16.95
N VAL A 20 -3.48 -8.70 15.63
CA VAL A 20 -3.18 -7.51 14.81
C VAL A 20 -4.42 -6.60 14.75
N PRO A 21 -4.27 -5.27 14.87
CA PRO A 21 -5.37 -4.33 14.68
C PRO A 21 -6.05 -4.50 13.32
N ALA A 22 -7.38 -4.55 13.33
CA ALA A 22 -8.16 -4.68 12.10
C ALA A 22 -7.99 -3.41 11.25
N ALA A 23 -7.44 -3.58 10.05
CA ALA A 23 -7.36 -2.51 9.06
C ALA A 23 -8.66 -2.46 8.23
N PRO A 24 -9.11 -1.28 7.78
CA PRO A 24 -10.36 -1.13 7.04
C PRO A 24 -10.31 -1.76 5.63
N ARG A 25 -9.10 -1.97 5.10
CA ARG A 25 -8.80 -2.66 3.84
C ARG A 25 -7.32 -3.03 3.82
N LEU A 26 -6.86 -3.67 2.74
CA LEU A 26 -5.43 -3.87 2.49
C LEU A 26 -4.69 -2.53 2.49
N MET A 27 -3.75 -2.37 3.42
CA MET A 27 -2.88 -1.19 3.58
C MET A 27 -1.72 -1.21 2.57
N LEU A 28 -2.04 -1.48 1.30
CA LEU A 28 -1.16 -1.40 0.15
C LEU A 28 -1.64 -0.32 -0.82
N HIS A 29 -0.74 0.58 -1.23
CA HIS A 29 -1.03 1.69 -2.13
C HIS A 29 0.11 1.91 -3.12
N ALA A 30 -0.22 1.95 -4.41
CA ALA A 30 0.73 2.28 -5.46
C ALA A 30 0.96 3.80 -5.49
N TYR A 31 1.87 4.29 -4.65
CA TYR A 31 2.14 5.73 -4.50
C TYR A 31 2.64 6.41 -5.77
N ARG A 32 3.43 5.69 -6.57
CA ARG A 32 4.09 6.24 -7.76
C ARG A 32 4.19 5.18 -8.85
N ILE A 33 4.01 5.62 -10.08
CA ILE A 33 4.39 4.86 -11.28
C ILE A 33 5.33 5.71 -12.13
N ALA A 34 6.31 5.06 -12.75
CA ALA A 34 7.22 5.68 -13.70
C ALA A 34 7.49 4.70 -14.84
N PHE A 35 7.42 5.20 -16.08
CA PHE A 35 7.60 4.40 -17.29
C PHE A 35 7.93 5.30 -18.48
N GLU A 36 8.38 4.72 -19.59
CA GLU A 36 8.55 5.46 -20.84
C GLU A 36 7.21 5.65 -21.52
N HIS A 37 6.85 6.89 -21.84
CA HIS A 37 5.57 7.18 -22.46
C HIS A 37 5.49 6.56 -23.86
N PRO A 38 4.49 5.70 -24.15
CA PRO A 38 4.52 4.81 -25.31
C PRO A 38 4.51 5.54 -26.66
N PHE A 39 3.99 6.77 -26.71
CA PHE A 39 3.93 7.56 -27.94
C PHE A 39 5.08 8.55 -28.11
N THR A 40 5.74 8.95 -27.02
CA THR A 40 6.76 10.01 -27.06
C THR A 40 8.15 9.49 -26.73
N GLY A 41 8.27 8.29 -26.18
CA GLY A 41 9.52 7.71 -25.68
C GLY A 41 10.12 8.46 -24.49
N ARG A 42 9.43 9.48 -23.96
CA ARG A 42 9.95 10.30 -22.87
C ARG A 42 9.63 9.67 -21.52
N PRO A 43 10.52 9.78 -20.53
CA PRO A 43 10.20 9.38 -19.16
C PRO A 43 8.97 10.11 -18.65
N ALA A 44 8.00 9.36 -18.14
CA ALA A 44 6.81 9.86 -17.47
C ALA A 44 6.76 9.35 -16.03
N ARG A 45 6.32 10.21 -15.11
CA ARG A 45 6.17 9.89 -13.68
C ARG A 45 4.86 10.46 -13.19
N PHE A 46 4.10 9.64 -12.49
CA PHE A 46 2.83 10.01 -11.88
C PHE A 46 2.83 9.60 -10.42
N GLU A 47 2.23 10.43 -9.58
CA GLU A 47 2.12 10.19 -8.14
C GLU A 47 0.66 10.31 -7.71
N ALA A 48 0.28 9.45 -6.77
CA ALA A 48 -1.02 9.47 -6.13
C ALA A 48 -0.79 9.48 -4.62
N ALA A 49 -1.17 10.57 -3.95
CA ALA A 49 -1.06 10.65 -2.50
C ALA A 49 -1.84 9.48 -1.84
N PRO A 50 -1.34 8.93 -0.72
CA PRO A 50 -2.08 7.90 0.01
C PRO A 50 -3.48 8.42 0.37
N PRO A 51 -4.54 7.61 0.24
CA PRO A 51 -5.88 8.07 0.57
C PRO A 51 -6.03 8.31 2.09
N ALA A 52 -7.08 9.03 2.48
CA ALA A 52 -7.26 9.49 3.86
C ALA A 52 -7.39 8.34 4.89
N ASP A 53 -7.84 7.17 4.45
CA ASP A 53 -7.93 5.94 5.26
C ASP A 53 -6.55 5.49 5.79
N PHE A 54 -5.49 5.59 4.98
CA PHE A 54 -4.12 5.24 5.39
C PHE A 54 -3.66 6.11 6.55
N GLN A 55 -3.87 7.42 6.44
CA GLN A 55 -3.46 8.37 7.48
C GLN A 55 -4.27 8.16 8.76
N LYS A 56 -5.58 7.92 8.65
CA LYS A 56 -6.46 7.63 9.79
C LYS A 56 -6.03 6.35 10.50
N PHE A 57 -5.78 5.27 9.75
CA PHE A 57 -5.35 4.00 10.30
C PHE A 57 -3.99 4.11 10.98
N TRP A 58 -2.99 4.74 10.31
CA TRP A 58 -1.66 4.94 10.89
C TRP A 58 -1.67 5.73 12.20
N LYS A 59 -2.51 6.78 12.29
CA LYS A 59 -2.67 7.56 13.52
C LYS A 59 -3.30 6.75 14.65
N GLY A 60 -4.16 5.78 14.36
CA GLY A 60 -4.79 4.91 15.36
C GLY A 60 -3.87 3.82 15.92
N LEU A 61 -2.69 3.61 15.32
CA LEU A 61 -1.68 2.66 15.79
C LEU A 61 -0.61 3.29 16.68
N LYS A 62 -0.52 4.63 16.68
CA LYS A 62 0.40 5.41 17.51
C LYS A 62 -0.24 5.71 18.86
#